data_AF-A0A380EKN5-F1
#
_entry.id   AF-A0A380EKN5-F1
#
_cell.length_a   1.000
_cell.length_b   1.000
_cell.length_c   1.000
_cell.angle_alpha   90.00
_cell.angle_beta   90.00
_cell.angle_gamma   90.00
#
_symmetry.space_group_name_H-M   'P 1'
#
loop_
_entity.id
_entity.type
_entity.pdbx_description
1 polymer ?
#
loop_
_entity_poly.entity_id
_entity_poly.type
_entity_poly.pdbx_seq_one_letter_code
_entity_poly.pdbx_strand_id
1 'polypeptide(L)' 'MKYVKEGSLYPLSYYDGDWYGEDKVKSRFGCIWHGDSKETVLENERAFLAELEHY' A
#
# COMPACT_ATOMS: atom_id res chain seq x y z
N MET A 1 6.68 -0.28 -6.20
CA MET A 1 6.24 -0.83 -7.51
C MET A 1 6.49 -2.34 -7.66
N LYS A 2 7.47 -2.94 -6.97
CA LYS A 2 7.77 -4.39 -7.00
C LYS A 2 6.53 -5.28 -6.86
N TYR A 3 5.80 -5.16 -5.75
CA TYR A 3 4.62 -5.97 -5.45
C TYR A 3 3.46 -5.82 -6.45
N VAL A 4 3.37 -4.66 -7.12
CA VAL A 4 2.38 -4.43 -8.20
C VAL A 4 2.78 -5.18 -9.46
N LYS A 5 4.07 -5.16 -9.81
CA LYS A 5 4.60 -5.90 -10.98
C LYS A 5 4.54 -7.41 -10.80
N GLU A 6 4.71 -7.88 -9.56
CA GLU A 6 4.60 -9.29 -9.18
C GLU A 6 3.14 -9.78 -9.12
N GLY A 7 2.15 -8.87 -9.20
CA GLY A 7 0.73 -9.22 -9.14
C GLY A 7 0.20 -9.48 -7.72
N SER A 8 1.02 -9.30 -6.69
CA SER A 8 0.63 -9.49 -5.29
C SER A 8 -0.04 -8.28 -4.66
N LEU A 9 0.05 -7.10 -5.28
CA LEU A 9 -0.57 -5.87 -4.81
C LEU A 9 -1.33 -5.16 -5.93
N TYR A 10 -2.65 -5.07 -5.80
CA TYR A 10 -3.48 -4.34 -6.75
C TYR A 10 -3.72 -2.91 -6.26
N PRO A 11 -3.24 -1.88 -6.98
CA PRO A 11 -3.58 -0.49 -6.70
C PRO A 11 -5.08 -0.28 -6.96
N LEU A 12 -5.81 0.26 -5.99
CA LEU A 12 -7.22 0.62 -6.16
C LEU A 12 -7.40 2.11 -6.41
N SER A 13 -6.80 2.91 -5.53
CA SER A 13 -6.99 4.35 -5.54
C SER A 13 -5.82 5.04 -4.88
N TYR A 14 -5.55 6.24 -5.36
CA TYR A 14 -4.67 7.18 -4.69
C TYR A 14 -5.47 8.42 -4.39
N TYR A 15 -5.46 8.81 -3.12
CA TYR A 15 -6.01 10.06 -2.65
C TYR A 15 -4.83 10.94 -2.27
N ASP A 16 -4.66 12.04 -2.99
CA ASP A 16 -3.51 12.96 -2.89
C ASP A 16 -3.50 13.76 -1.59
N GLY A 17 -4.62 13.82 -0.88
CA GLY A 17 -4.66 14.39 0.45
C GLY A 17 -4.66 15.90 0.43
N ASP A 18 -5.82 16.48 0.17
CA ASP A 18 -6.32 17.65 0.89
C ASP A 18 -7.78 17.83 0.51
N TRP A 19 -8.70 17.70 1.47
CA TRP A 19 -10.12 17.78 1.11
C TRP A 19 -10.58 19.24 0.90
N TYR A 20 -9.98 20.25 1.57
CA TYR A 20 -10.20 21.72 1.39
C TYR A 20 -9.34 22.58 2.39
N GLY A 21 -8.09 22.25 2.77
CA GLY A 21 -7.34 23.01 3.79
C GLY A 21 -5.83 22.74 3.96
N GLU A 22 -5.19 23.38 4.95
CA GLU A 22 -3.75 23.22 5.24
C GLU A 22 -3.46 21.86 5.92
N ASP A 23 -3.34 20.76 5.16
CA ASP A 23 -2.93 19.41 5.62
C ASP A 23 -3.92 18.63 6.52
N LYS A 24 -5.22 18.89 6.42
CA LYS A 24 -6.23 18.17 7.25
C LYS A 24 -6.32 16.67 6.99
N VAL A 25 -6.01 16.22 5.77
CA VAL A 25 -6.11 14.81 5.39
C VAL A 25 -4.83 14.40 4.69
N LYS A 26 -4.06 13.51 5.33
CA LYS A 26 -2.88 12.90 4.71
C LYS A 26 -3.27 12.14 3.43
N SER A 27 -2.38 12.16 2.44
CA SER A 27 -2.48 11.32 1.26
C SER A 27 -2.60 9.85 1.67
N ARG A 28 -3.40 9.08 0.94
CA ARG A 28 -3.61 7.65 1.20
C ARG A 28 -3.57 6.89 -0.10
N PHE A 29 -2.96 5.72 -0.05
CA PHE A 29 -2.95 4.78 -1.15
C PHE A 29 -3.78 3.56 -0.75
N GLY A 30 -4.92 3.37 -1.42
CA GLY A 30 -5.77 2.21 -1.26
C GLY A 30 -5.32 1.09 -2.20
N CYS A 31 -5.16 -0.11 -1.66
CA CYS A 31 -4.74 -1.29 -2.41
C CYS A 31 -5.34 -2.57 -1.82
N ILE A 32 -5.33 -3.63 -2.62
CA ILE A 32 -5.71 -4.99 -2.19
C ILE A 32 -4.48 -5.88 -2.31
N TRP A 33 -4.12 -6.53 -1.21
CA TRP A 33 -3.16 -7.62 -1.24
C TRP A 33 -3.80 -8.89 -1.80
N HIS A 34 -3.05 -9.59 -2.65
CA HIS A 34 -3.44 -10.83 -3.28
C HIS A 34 -2.32 -11.86 -3.15
N GLY A 35 -2.69 -13.11 -2.91
CA GLY A 35 -1.76 -14.23 -2.81
C GLY A 35 -2.49 -15.53 -2.52
N ASP A 36 -1.79 -16.65 -2.66
CA ASP A 36 -2.35 -18.00 -2.57
C ASP A 36 -2.76 -18.40 -1.14
N SER A 37 -2.24 -17.69 -0.14
CA SER A 37 -2.57 -17.92 1.26
C SER A 37 -2.56 -16.62 2.06
N LYS A 38 -3.30 -16.61 3.18
CA LYS A 38 -3.29 -15.50 4.14
C LYS A 38 -1.89 -15.25 4.71
N GLU A 39 -1.13 -16.31 4.95
CA GLU A 39 0.22 -16.22 5.51
C GLU A 39 1.17 -15.47 4.57
N THR A 40 1.16 -15.85 3.28
CA THR A 40 1.93 -15.17 2.23
C THR A 40 1.55 -13.70 2.10
N VAL A 41 0.25 -13.38 2.18
CA VAL A 41 -0.21 -11.98 2.16
C VAL A 41 0.36 -11.18 3.34
N LEU A 42 0.31 -11.75 4.56
CA LEU A 42 0.81 -11.09 5.75
C LEU A 42 2.34 -10.94 5.75
N GLU A 43 3.07 -11.89 5.17
CA GLU A 43 4.53 -11.79 4.98
C GLU A 43 4.89 -10.66 4.02
N ASN A 44 4.20 -10.57 2.88
CA ASN A 44 4.39 -9.50 1.91
C ASN A 44 4.07 -8.12 2.49
N GLU A 45 2.99 -8.02 3.27
CA GLU A 45 2.63 -6.77 3.96
C GLU A 45 3.71 -6.35 4.97
N ARG A 46 4.20 -7.29 5.80
CA ARG A 46 5.29 -7.00 6.75
C ARG A 46 6.57 -6.56 6.05
N ALA A 47 6.96 -7.25 4.98
CA ALA A 47 8.14 -6.87 4.19
C ALA A 47 7.99 -5.47 3.59
N PHE A 48 6.81 -5.16 3.02
CA PHE A 48 6.53 -3.84 2.46
C PHE A 48 6.59 -2.72 3.51
N LEU A 49 6.05 -2.94 4.71
CA LEU A 49 6.10 -1.96 5.80
C LEU A 49 7.54 -1.75 6.32
N ALA A 50 8.32 -2.82 6.46
CA ALA A 50 9.73 -2.72 6.84
C ALA A 50 10.56 -1.98 5.78
N GLU A 51 10.28 -2.21 4.49
CA GLU A 51 10.91 -1.44 3.40
C GLU A 51 10.56 0.05 3.48
N LEU A 52 9.32 0.41 3.85
CA LEU A 52 8.85 1.80 4.00
C LEU A 52 9.48 2.57 5.16
N GLU A 53 9.81 1.91 6.28
CA GLU A 53 10.47 2.54 7.44
C GLU A 53 11.90 3.01 7.13
N HIS A 54 12.49 2.52 6.04
CA HIS A 54 13.85 2.83 5.61
C HIS A 54 13.91 3.85 4.45
N TYR A 55 12.78 4.48 4.11
CA TYR A 55 12.67 5.59 3.15
C TYR A 55 12.38 6.92 3.86
#